data_AF-A0A954XHS7-F1
#
_entry.id   AF-A0A954XHS7-F1
#
_cell.length_a   1.000
_cell.length_b   1.000
_cell.length_c   1.000
_cell.angle_alpha   90.00
_cell.angle_beta   90.00
_cell.angle_gamma   90.00
#
_symmetry.space_group_name_H-M   'P 1'
#
loop_
_entity.id
_entity.type
_entity.pdbx_description
1 polymer ?
#
loop_
_entity_poly.entity_id
_entity_poly.type
_entity_poly.pdbx_seq_one_letter_code
_entity_poly.pdbx_strand_id
1 'polypeptide(L)'
;QQAEFAADLWQVHIGEGSDEYRKPAEFFRRTYLTESLKDLLTGGMRRLSGGGGDPVVQLQTNFGGGKTHSMLALYHLFSGAKPADLLGIDALMADAGVEKLPAKVTRVVLVGNKISPGNPSVKADGTTVRTLWGELAWQLGGEAAFEKVSSKVDAMPIRMYSDAPRGNWHERDTEIGRQSGLGQSRLGR
;
A
#
# COMPACT_ATOMS: atom_id res chain seq x y z
N GLN A 1 21.79 17.45 -9.59
CA GLN A 1 22.38 16.44 -8.68
C GLN A 1 21.44 16.29 -7.49
N GLN A 2 20.51 15.35 -7.55
CA GLN A 2 19.61 15.05 -6.44
C GLN A 2 19.21 13.56 -6.55
N ALA A 3 19.21 12.88 -5.40
CA ALA A 3 18.65 11.56 -5.13
C ALA A 3 19.45 10.29 -5.48
N GLU A 4 20.76 10.25 -5.20
CA GLU A 4 21.46 8.94 -5.07
C GLU A 4 21.24 8.26 -3.70
N PHE A 5 20.75 9.00 -2.69
CA PHE A 5 20.66 8.55 -1.29
C PHE A 5 19.23 8.50 -0.71
N ALA A 6 18.21 8.63 -1.55
CA ALA A 6 16.82 8.63 -1.08
C ALA A 6 16.17 7.29 -1.39
N ALA A 7 15.68 6.61 -0.35
CA ALA A 7 14.82 5.44 -0.51
C ALA A 7 13.58 5.79 -1.36
N ASP A 8 13.40 5.10 -2.50
CA ASP A 8 12.22 5.21 -3.35
C ASP A 8 11.58 3.82 -3.52
N LEU A 9 10.43 3.64 -2.87
CA LEU A 9 9.68 2.38 -2.93
C LEU A 9 9.19 2.05 -4.34
N TRP A 10 8.90 3.06 -5.17
CA TRP A 10 8.47 2.84 -6.54
C TRP A 10 9.60 2.25 -7.39
N GLN A 11 10.80 2.83 -7.32
CA GLN A 11 11.96 2.32 -8.05
C GLN A 11 12.23 0.86 -7.67
N VAL A 12 12.25 0.54 -6.38
CA VAL A 12 12.44 -0.83 -5.91
C VAL A 12 11.32 -1.76 -6.41
N HIS A 13 10.07 -1.31 -6.39
CA HIS A 13 8.92 -2.08 -6.87
C HIS A 13 9.03 -2.46 -8.35
N ILE A 14 9.50 -1.54 -9.21
CA ILE A 14 9.68 -1.80 -10.65
C ILE A 14 11.05 -2.39 -11.01
N GLY A 15 11.88 -2.72 -10.01
CA GLY A 15 13.20 -3.32 -10.21
C GLY A 15 14.30 -2.33 -10.63
N GLU A 16 14.07 -1.04 -10.47
CA GLU A 16 15.03 0.05 -10.68
C GLU A 16 15.72 0.47 -9.37
N GLY A 17 16.63 1.44 -9.46
CA GLY A 17 17.37 1.99 -8.32
C GLY A 17 18.66 1.24 -8.00
N SER A 18 19.40 1.74 -7.00
CA SER A 18 20.67 1.15 -6.59
C SER A 18 20.47 -0.19 -5.86
N ASP A 19 21.49 -1.05 -5.96
CA ASP A 19 21.45 -2.39 -5.35
C ASP A 19 21.26 -2.36 -3.83
N GLU A 20 21.74 -1.31 -3.15
CA GLU A 20 21.56 -1.12 -1.71
C GLU A 20 20.09 -0.93 -1.29
N TYR A 21 19.23 -0.44 -2.18
CA TYR A 21 17.78 -0.37 -1.93
C TYR A 21 17.02 -1.53 -2.55
N ARG A 22 17.52 -2.10 -3.65
CA ARG A 22 16.79 -3.12 -4.42
C ARG A 22 17.02 -4.54 -3.89
N LYS A 23 18.23 -4.86 -3.40
CA LYS A 23 18.57 -6.21 -2.94
C LYS A 23 18.27 -6.34 -1.43
N PRO A 24 17.41 -7.29 -1.00
CA PRO A 24 17.03 -7.44 0.40
C PRO A 24 18.23 -7.56 1.36
N ALA A 25 19.20 -8.41 1.04
CA ALA A 25 20.37 -8.62 1.89
C ALA A 25 21.23 -7.34 2.02
N GLU A 26 21.44 -6.61 0.93
CA GLU A 26 22.20 -5.34 0.95
C GLU A 26 21.48 -4.25 1.72
N PHE A 27 20.15 -4.18 1.56
CA PHE A 27 19.29 -3.26 2.29
C PHE A 27 19.40 -3.50 3.80
N PHE A 28 19.20 -4.74 4.26
CA PHE A 28 19.27 -5.07 5.70
C PHE A 28 20.67 -4.92 6.27
N ARG A 29 21.73 -5.22 5.50
CA ARG A 29 23.13 -4.99 5.91
C ARG A 29 23.42 -3.53 6.25
N ARG A 30 22.71 -2.59 5.62
CA ARG A 30 22.87 -1.13 5.79
C ARG A 30 21.77 -0.51 6.65
N THR A 31 20.82 -1.31 7.12
CA THR A 31 19.68 -0.85 7.90
C THR A 31 19.98 -0.96 9.38
N TYR A 32 19.88 0.15 10.10
CA TYR A 32 19.87 0.12 11.56
C TYR A 32 18.46 -0.21 12.05
N LEU A 33 18.32 -1.36 12.73
CA LEU A 33 17.05 -1.81 13.30
C LEU A 33 16.73 -1.03 14.57
N THR A 34 16.12 0.15 14.42
CA THR A 34 15.55 0.92 15.53
C THR A 34 14.45 0.13 16.21
N GLU A 35 14.16 0.42 17.49
CA GLU A 35 13.06 -0.21 18.23
C GLU A 35 11.74 -0.13 17.45
N SER A 36 11.38 1.06 16.96
CA SER A 36 10.17 1.26 16.14
C SER A 36 10.13 0.42 14.86
N LEU A 37 11.27 0.19 14.20
CA LEU A 37 11.33 -0.65 13.00
C LEU A 37 11.22 -2.12 13.38
N LYS A 38 11.87 -2.53 14.48
CA LYS A 38 11.73 -3.90 15.01
C LYS A 38 10.28 -4.21 15.34
N ASP A 39 9.57 -3.30 16.01
CA ASP A 39 8.15 -3.47 16.35
C ASP A 39 7.29 -3.62 15.09
N LEU A 40 7.53 -2.78 14.08
CA LEU A 40 6.83 -2.86 12.80
C LEU A 40 7.04 -4.20 12.10
N LEU A 41 8.29 -4.67 12.02
CA LEU A 41 8.63 -5.93 11.36
C LEU A 41 8.08 -7.13 12.15
N THR A 42 8.20 -7.13 13.47
CA THR A 42 7.65 -8.16 14.36
C THR A 42 6.13 -8.25 14.23
N GLY A 43 5.43 -7.10 14.24
CA GLY A 43 3.98 -7.05 14.01
C GLY A 43 3.58 -7.62 12.63
N GLY A 44 4.32 -7.25 11.58
CA GLY A 44 4.13 -7.79 10.24
C GLY A 44 4.33 -9.30 10.17
N MET A 45 5.37 -9.84 10.82
CA MET A 45 5.65 -11.28 10.86
C MET A 45 4.54 -12.04 11.59
N ARG A 46 4.10 -11.57 12.75
CA ARG A 46 2.98 -12.16 13.48
C ARG A 46 1.71 -12.17 12.64
N ARG A 47 1.39 -11.05 11.98
CA ARG A 47 0.17 -10.91 11.17
C ARG A 47 0.14 -11.88 10.01
N LEU A 48 1.20 -11.90 9.21
CA LEU A 48 1.26 -12.73 8.02
C LEU A 48 1.45 -14.22 8.33
N SER A 49 1.95 -14.55 9.53
CA SER A 49 2.07 -15.94 10.00
C SER A 49 0.85 -16.44 10.78
N GLY A 50 -0.22 -15.64 10.88
CA GLY A 50 -1.47 -16.04 11.56
C GLY A 50 -1.50 -15.86 13.08
N GLY A 51 -0.46 -15.27 13.67
CA GLY A 51 -0.34 -15.01 15.11
C GLY A 51 -1.04 -13.73 15.59
N GLY A 52 -1.86 -13.07 14.76
CA GLY A 52 -2.50 -11.80 15.08
C GLY A 52 -1.63 -10.58 14.77
N GLY A 53 -1.96 -9.41 15.30
CA GLY A 53 -1.32 -8.13 14.96
C GLY A 53 -2.17 -7.26 14.03
N ASP A 54 -1.73 -6.02 13.86
CA ASP A 54 -2.53 -4.98 13.22
C ASP A 54 -2.65 -5.20 11.71
N PRO A 55 -3.89 -5.26 11.16
CA PRO A 55 -4.11 -5.41 9.72
C PRO A 55 -3.83 -4.14 8.93
N VAL A 56 -3.84 -2.98 9.59
CA VAL A 56 -3.63 -1.67 9.01
C VAL A 56 -2.68 -0.90 9.92
N VAL A 57 -1.54 -0.51 9.39
CA VAL A 57 -0.53 0.26 10.12
C VAL A 57 -0.37 1.61 9.47
N GLN A 58 -0.58 2.67 10.24
CA GLN A 58 -0.28 4.04 9.82
C GLN A 58 1.11 4.42 10.34
N LEU A 59 2.05 4.67 9.42
CA LEU A 59 3.38 5.15 9.79
C LEU A 59 3.31 6.63 10.18
N GLN A 60 3.23 6.91 11.48
CA GLN A 60 3.28 8.26 12.03
C GLN A 60 4.73 8.60 12.42
N THR A 61 5.44 9.26 11.52
CA THR A 61 6.75 9.85 11.83
C THR A 61 6.80 11.29 11.35
N ASN A 62 7.62 12.11 12.00
CA ASN A 62 8.00 13.43 11.51
C ASN A 62 8.65 13.32 10.11
N PHE A 63 8.71 14.44 9.38
CA PHE A 63 9.41 14.52 8.10
C PHE A 63 10.87 14.02 8.25
N GLY A 64 11.34 13.23 7.29
CA GLY A 64 12.66 12.58 7.35
C GLY A 64 12.77 11.36 8.28
N GLY A 65 11.72 11.01 9.03
CA GLY A 65 11.74 9.89 10.00
C GLY A 65 11.68 8.48 9.40
N GLY A 66 12.10 8.27 8.15
CA GLY A 66 12.30 6.93 7.60
C GLY A 66 11.04 6.14 7.21
N LYS A 67 9.90 6.79 6.90
CA LYS A 67 8.67 6.08 6.46
C LYS A 67 8.90 5.19 5.24
N THR A 68 9.48 5.74 4.17
CA THR A 68 9.77 4.96 2.95
C THR A 68 10.75 3.83 3.24
N HIS A 69 11.73 4.06 4.12
CA HIS A 69 12.67 3.04 4.56
C HIS A 69 11.97 1.91 5.35
N SER A 70 11.04 2.26 6.24
CA SER A 70 10.23 1.29 7.00
C SER A 70 9.34 0.46 6.07
N MET A 71 8.73 1.09 5.05
CA MET A 71 7.97 0.37 4.02
C MET A 71 8.87 -0.55 3.19
N LEU A 72 10.08 -0.13 2.83
CA LEU A 72 11.05 -0.98 2.13
C LEU A 72 11.49 -2.17 2.98
N ALA A 73 11.68 -1.99 4.29
CA ALA A 73 12.02 -3.09 5.18
C ALA A 73 10.93 -4.17 5.20
N LEU A 74 9.65 -3.79 5.32
CA LEU A 74 8.53 -4.72 5.18
C LEU A 74 8.47 -5.36 3.78
N TYR A 75 8.66 -4.55 2.74
CA TYR A 75 8.66 -5.01 1.35
C TYR A 75 9.72 -6.09 1.12
N HIS A 76 10.93 -5.91 1.66
CA HIS A 76 12.05 -6.85 1.54
C HIS A 76 11.91 -8.07 2.45
N LEU A 77 11.41 -7.90 3.67
CA LEU A 77 11.17 -9.00 4.59
C LEU A 77 10.25 -10.06 3.97
N PHE A 78 9.22 -9.63 3.24
CA PHE A 78 8.26 -10.51 2.57
C PHE A 78 8.57 -10.71 1.07
N SER A 79 9.84 -10.59 0.69
CA SER A 79 10.27 -10.73 -0.71
C SER A 79 10.46 -12.15 -1.23
N GLY A 80 10.46 -13.12 -0.32
CA GLY A 80 10.92 -14.48 -0.62
C GLY A 80 12.43 -14.66 -0.41
N ALA A 81 13.16 -13.60 -0.04
CA ALA A 81 14.52 -13.72 0.48
C ALA A 81 14.53 -14.63 1.73
N LYS A 82 15.59 -15.43 1.88
CA LYS A 82 15.72 -16.30 3.04
C LYS A 82 16.00 -15.42 4.27
N PRO A 83 15.31 -15.61 5.40
CA PRO A 83 15.57 -14.83 6.62
C PRO A 83 17.04 -14.86 7.06
N ALA A 84 17.73 -15.99 6.85
CA ALA A 84 19.15 -16.14 7.16
C ALA A 84 20.08 -15.18 6.37
N ASP A 85 19.63 -14.66 5.23
CA ASP A 85 20.38 -13.69 4.41
C ASP A 85 20.08 -12.24 4.83
N LEU A 86 19.14 -12.02 5.77
CA LEU A 86 18.68 -10.71 6.21
C LEU A 86 19.20 -10.43 7.62
N LEU A 87 20.23 -9.58 7.72
CA LEU A 87 20.93 -9.29 8.97
C LEU A 87 19.95 -8.83 10.07
N GLY A 88 19.95 -9.54 11.21
CA GLY A 88 19.15 -9.24 12.40
C GLY A 88 17.69 -9.71 12.36
N ILE A 89 17.23 -10.31 11.26
CA ILE A 89 15.85 -10.84 11.16
C ILE A 89 15.66 -12.13 11.96
N ASP A 90 16.71 -12.92 12.15
CA ASP A 90 16.70 -14.14 12.97
C ASP A 90 16.28 -13.85 14.42
N ALA A 91 16.86 -12.82 15.04
CA ALA A 91 16.48 -12.38 16.38
C ALA A 91 15.03 -11.89 16.43
N LEU A 92 14.58 -11.13 15.42
CA LEU A 92 13.21 -10.64 15.37
C LEU A 92 12.18 -11.74 15.12
N MET A 93 12.54 -12.78 14.38
CA MET A 93 11.69 -13.97 14.22
C MET A 93 11.51 -14.70 15.54
N ALA A 94 12.57 -14.82 16.34
CA ALA A 94 12.50 -15.39 17.68
C ALA A 94 11.58 -14.54 18.60
N ASP A 95 11.75 -13.21 18.61
CA ASP A 95 10.91 -12.29 19.38
C ASP A 95 9.43 -12.31 18.92
N ALA A 96 9.22 -12.52 17.62
CA ALA A 96 7.89 -12.67 17.04
C ALA A 96 7.22 -14.00 17.41
N GLY A 97 7.98 -15.00 17.85
CA GLY A 97 7.51 -16.39 18.01
C GLY A 97 7.21 -17.07 16.68
N VAL A 98 7.92 -16.70 15.61
CA VAL A 98 7.68 -17.17 14.24
C VAL A 98 8.85 -18.02 13.78
N GLU A 99 8.61 -19.31 13.57
CA GLU A 99 9.66 -20.23 13.07
C GLU A 99 9.89 -20.09 11.57
N LYS A 100 8.83 -19.80 10.81
CA LYS A 100 8.86 -19.73 9.34
C LYS A 100 7.98 -18.58 8.86
N LEU A 101 8.52 -17.77 7.96
CA LEU A 101 7.72 -16.80 7.22
C LEU A 101 6.87 -17.51 6.16
N PRO A 102 5.71 -16.95 5.77
CA PRO A 102 4.91 -17.50 4.68
C PRO A 102 5.72 -17.62 3.40
N ALA A 103 5.61 -18.77 2.73
CA ALA A 103 6.39 -19.07 1.52
C ALA A 103 6.11 -18.08 0.36
N LYS A 104 4.90 -17.50 0.30
CA LYS A 104 4.51 -16.53 -0.71
C LYS A 104 3.65 -15.43 -0.08
N VAL A 105 4.11 -14.19 -0.23
CA VAL A 105 3.34 -12.99 0.12
C VAL A 105 3.27 -12.10 -1.12
N THR A 106 2.05 -11.83 -1.59
CA THR A 106 1.84 -10.86 -2.68
C THR A 106 1.95 -9.45 -2.10
N ARG A 107 2.87 -8.65 -2.65
CA ARG A 107 3.12 -7.26 -2.23
C ARG A 107 2.59 -6.31 -3.30
N VAL A 108 1.76 -5.36 -2.88
CA VAL A 108 1.19 -4.31 -3.72
C VAL A 108 1.76 -2.98 -3.30
N VAL A 109 2.12 -2.14 -4.28
CA VAL A 109 2.73 -0.84 -4.05
C VAL A 109 1.92 0.22 -4.79
N LEU A 110 1.29 1.11 -4.01
CA LEU A 110 0.53 2.25 -4.52
C LEU A 110 1.24 3.53 -4.12
N VAL A 111 1.87 4.18 -5.11
CA VAL A 111 2.62 5.42 -4.89
C VAL A 111 1.91 6.55 -5.63
N GLY A 112 1.25 7.43 -4.88
CA GLY A 112 0.28 8.39 -5.42
C GLY A 112 0.84 9.43 -6.41
N ASN A 113 2.15 9.70 -6.40
CA ASN A 113 2.79 10.58 -7.40
C ASN A 113 3.36 9.82 -8.61
N LYS A 114 3.29 8.48 -8.62
CA LYS A 114 3.73 7.62 -9.72
C LYS A 114 2.56 6.99 -10.48
N ILE A 115 1.41 6.86 -9.81
CA ILE A 115 0.20 6.28 -10.37
C ILE A 115 -0.83 7.39 -10.57
N SER A 116 -1.12 7.73 -11.82
CA SER A 116 -2.13 8.73 -12.15
C SER A 116 -3.53 8.17 -11.89
N PRO A 117 -4.35 8.80 -11.03
CA PRO A 117 -5.73 8.36 -10.82
C PRO A 117 -6.69 8.87 -11.91
N GLY A 118 -6.23 9.77 -12.78
CA GLY A 118 -7.05 10.39 -13.83
C GLY A 118 -6.76 9.88 -15.24
N ASN A 119 -5.63 9.20 -15.45
CA ASN A 119 -5.23 8.68 -16.75
C ASN A 119 -5.15 7.15 -16.72
N PRO A 120 -5.81 6.44 -17.64
CA PRO A 120 -5.66 5.00 -17.76
C PRO A 120 -4.20 4.60 -17.99
N SER A 121 -3.80 3.47 -17.41
CA SER A 121 -2.51 2.83 -17.66
C SER A 121 -2.72 1.43 -18.24
N VAL A 122 -1.98 1.12 -19.30
CA VAL A 122 -1.98 -0.22 -19.92
C VAL A 122 -0.87 -1.04 -19.28
N LYS A 123 -1.21 -2.22 -18.78
CA LYS A 123 -0.29 -3.13 -18.09
C LYS A 123 0.42 -4.06 -19.08
N ALA A 124 1.43 -4.77 -18.58
CA ALA A 124 2.24 -5.68 -19.40
C ALA A 124 1.42 -6.81 -20.05
N ASP A 125 0.29 -7.19 -19.44
CA ASP A 125 -0.66 -8.19 -19.96
C ASP A 125 -1.76 -7.57 -20.85
N GLY A 126 -1.72 -6.27 -21.12
CA GLY A 126 -2.73 -5.55 -21.90
C GLY A 126 -3.91 -5.01 -21.09
N THR A 127 -4.01 -5.34 -19.79
CA THR A 127 -5.08 -4.82 -18.92
C THR A 127 -5.04 -3.30 -18.88
N THR A 128 -6.17 -2.64 -19.12
CA THR A 128 -6.30 -1.19 -18.95
C THR A 128 -6.89 -0.88 -17.58
N VAL A 129 -6.09 -0.27 -16.72
CA VAL A 129 -6.45 0.11 -15.34
C VAL A 129 -6.66 1.62 -15.26
N ARG A 130 -7.77 2.08 -14.67
CA ARG A 130 -8.12 3.52 -14.58
C ARG A 130 -8.10 4.09 -13.16
N THR A 131 -8.11 3.24 -12.14
CA THR A 131 -8.20 3.68 -10.74
C THR A 131 -7.15 3.01 -9.85
N LEU A 132 -6.88 3.60 -8.67
CA LEU A 132 -6.02 2.98 -7.65
C LEU A 132 -6.57 1.64 -7.13
N TRP A 133 -7.89 1.46 -7.17
CA TRP A 133 -8.52 0.19 -6.79
C TRP A 133 -8.32 -0.88 -7.86
N GLY A 134 -8.43 -0.49 -9.13
CA GLY A 134 -8.06 -1.34 -10.26
C GLY A 134 -6.58 -1.72 -10.20
N GLU A 135 -5.71 -0.76 -9.85
CA GLU A 135 -4.27 -0.98 -9.68
C GLU A 135 -4.00 -2.02 -8.60
N LEU A 136 -4.63 -1.87 -7.44
CA LEU A 136 -4.52 -2.80 -6.33
C LEU A 136 -4.97 -4.21 -6.75
N ALA A 137 -6.13 -4.32 -7.41
CA ALA A 137 -6.67 -5.61 -7.84
C ALA A 137 -5.74 -6.30 -8.87
N TRP A 138 -5.24 -5.53 -9.84
CA TRP A 138 -4.33 -6.05 -10.85
C TRP A 138 -2.98 -6.46 -10.24
N GLN A 139 -2.39 -5.67 -9.35
CA GLN A 139 -1.14 -6.07 -8.69
C GLN A 139 -1.32 -7.30 -7.77
N LEU A 140 -2.52 -7.51 -7.19
CA LEU A 140 -2.80 -8.67 -6.34
C LEU A 140 -2.87 -10.00 -7.10
N GLY A 141 -3.36 -9.99 -8.35
CA GLY A 141 -3.63 -11.25 -9.06
C GLY A 141 -3.77 -11.14 -10.57
N GLY A 142 -3.20 -10.10 -11.18
CA GLY A 142 -3.20 -9.85 -12.62
C GLY A 142 -4.58 -9.57 -13.20
N GLU A 143 -4.70 -9.76 -14.51
CA GLU A 143 -5.95 -9.70 -15.27
C GLU A 143 -7.11 -10.44 -14.58
N ALA A 144 -6.90 -11.69 -14.17
CA ALA A 144 -7.95 -12.52 -13.56
C ALA A 144 -8.52 -11.96 -12.25
N ALA A 145 -7.70 -11.27 -11.44
CA ALA A 145 -8.18 -10.60 -10.23
C ALA A 145 -8.88 -9.28 -10.58
N PHE A 146 -8.33 -8.54 -11.53
CA PHE A 146 -8.90 -7.28 -12.01
C PHE A 146 -10.30 -7.49 -12.63
N GLU A 147 -10.47 -8.46 -13.52
CA GLU A 147 -11.74 -8.75 -14.19
C GLU A 147 -12.89 -8.96 -13.21
N LYS A 148 -12.65 -9.71 -12.12
CA LYS A 148 -13.64 -10.02 -11.07
C LYS A 148 -14.23 -8.78 -10.40
N VAL A 149 -13.46 -7.68 -10.35
CA VAL A 149 -13.86 -6.45 -9.65
C VAL A 149 -14.01 -5.26 -10.58
N SER A 150 -13.62 -5.39 -11.85
CA SER A 150 -13.55 -4.33 -12.87
C SER A 150 -14.83 -3.48 -12.96
N SER A 151 -15.99 -4.13 -12.98
CA SER A 151 -17.31 -3.47 -13.01
C SER A 151 -17.58 -2.56 -11.80
N LYS A 152 -16.90 -2.76 -10.68
CA LYS A 152 -17.04 -1.97 -9.44
C LYS A 152 -15.92 -0.96 -9.27
N VAL A 153 -14.68 -1.36 -9.61
CA VAL A 153 -13.48 -0.57 -9.28
C VAL A 153 -13.02 0.35 -10.40
N ASP A 154 -13.44 0.08 -11.64
CA ASP A 154 -13.00 0.82 -12.83
C ASP A 154 -14.15 1.60 -13.50
N ALA A 155 -15.36 1.48 -12.95
CA ALA A 155 -16.58 2.15 -13.44
C ALA A 155 -16.70 3.63 -12.99
N MET A 156 -15.85 4.10 -12.09
CA MET A 156 -15.87 5.47 -11.58
C MET A 156 -14.46 6.07 -11.68
N PRO A 157 -14.07 6.70 -12.81
CA PRO A 157 -12.90 7.56 -12.81
C PRO A 157 -13.10 8.63 -11.74
N ILE A 158 -12.03 8.99 -11.03
CA ILE A 158 -12.10 10.08 -10.04
C ILE A 158 -12.58 11.32 -10.79
N ARG A 159 -13.81 11.76 -10.53
CA ARG A 159 -14.28 13.08 -10.96
C ARG A 159 -13.41 14.08 -10.22
N MET A 160 -12.40 14.63 -10.89
CA MET A 160 -11.74 15.82 -10.38
C MET A 160 -12.83 16.87 -10.19
N TYR A 161 -12.88 17.45 -9.00
CA TYR A 161 -13.86 18.47 -8.60
C TYR A 161 -13.76 19.77 -9.43
N SER A 162 -12.92 19.82 -10.46
CA SER A 162 -12.65 21.02 -11.28
C SER A 162 -13.81 21.41 -12.19
N ASP A 163 -14.70 20.47 -12.51
CA ASP A 163 -15.72 20.67 -13.55
C ASP A 163 -17.15 20.81 -12.99
N ALA A 164 -17.29 20.90 -11.66
CA ALA A 164 -18.56 21.24 -11.05
C ALA A 164 -18.84 22.75 -11.30
N PRO A 165 -19.92 23.14 -12.00
CA PRO A 165 -20.29 24.55 -12.07
C PRO A 165 -20.47 25.06 -10.64
N ARG A 166 -19.89 26.23 -10.35
CA ARG A 166 -20.03 26.94 -9.06
C ARG A 166 -21.49 27.36 -8.88
N GLY A 167 -22.36 26.41 -8.56
CA GLY A 167 -23.80 26.57 -8.40
C GLY A 167 -24.24 26.01 -7.05
N ASN A 168 -24.77 26.93 -6.24
CA ASN A 168 -25.23 26.84 -4.85
C ASN A 168 -25.34 25.43 -4.23
N TRP A 169 -24.48 25.22 -3.23
CA TRP A 169 -24.36 24.03 -2.40
C TRP A 169 -25.48 23.86 -1.35
N HIS A 170 -26.61 24.57 -1.46
CA HIS A 170 -27.69 24.51 -0.47
C HIS A 170 -28.90 23.65 -0.88
N GLU A 171 -29.03 23.25 -2.15
CA GLU A 171 -30.21 22.48 -2.61
C GLU A 171 -29.95 21.00 -2.86
N ARG A 172 -28.69 20.57 -2.98
CA ARG A 172 -28.34 19.19 -3.37
C ARG A 172 -28.28 18.17 -2.22
N ASP A 173 -28.23 18.61 -0.97
CA ASP A 173 -28.24 17.69 0.18
C ASP A 173 -29.63 17.10 0.48
N THR A 174 -30.68 17.75 -0.03
CA THR A 174 -32.08 17.30 0.17
C THR A 174 -32.46 16.08 -0.69
N GLU A 175 -31.74 15.82 -1.78
CA GLU A 175 -32.10 14.76 -2.74
C GLU A 175 -31.39 13.44 -2.46
N ILE A 176 -30.18 13.48 -1.88
CA ILE A 176 -29.41 12.31 -1.46
C ILE A 176 -30.07 11.63 -0.23
N GLY A 177 -30.75 12.39 0.62
CA GLY A 177 -31.52 11.85 1.75
C GLY A 177 -32.82 11.13 1.36
N ARG A 178 -33.35 11.34 0.14
CA ARG A 178 -34.60 10.69 -0.30
C ARG A 178 -34.40 9.31 -0.91
N GLN A 179 -33.23 9.03 -1.49
CA GLN A 179 -32.96 7.73 -2.12
C GLN A 179 -32.49 6.65 -1.14
N SER A 180 -32.19 6.99 0.12
CA SER A 180 -31.67 6.04 1.13
C SER A 180 -32.72 5.55 2.15
N GLY A 181 -34.00 5.91 2.01
CA GLY A 181 -35.08 5.31 2.81
C GLY A 181 -35.01 5.56 4.33
N LEU A 182 -34.22 6.52 4.79
CA LEU A 182 -34.19 6.94 6.20
C LEU A 182 -35.09 8.15 6.38
N GLY A 183 -36.39 7.88 6.59
CA GLY A 183 -37.36 8.90 6.94
C GLY A 183 -37.00 9.56 8.27
N GLN A 184 -36.75 10.87 8.24
CA GLN A 184 -36.71 11.69 9.44
C GLN A 184 -38.12 11.82 10.03
N SER A 185 -38.34 11.23 11.20
CA SER A 185 -39.47 11.58 12.05
C SER A 185 -39.19 12.92 12.74
N ARG A 186 -40.10 13.87 12.51
CA ARG A 186 -40.11 15.26 12.99
C ARG A 186 -39.92 15.39 14.51
N LEU A 187 -39.17 16.44 14.88
CA LEU A 187 -39.17 17.12 16.17
C LEU A 187 -40.58 17.56 16.59
N GLY A 188 -40.87 17.44 17.88
CA GLY A 188 -42.06 17.99 18.52
C GLY A 188 -41.72 18.63 19.87
N ARG A 189 -41.76 19.97 19.86
CA ARG A 189 -41.67 20.95 20.95
C ARG A 189 -40.29 21.38 21.43
#